data_AF-A0A383AGU2-F1
#
_entry.id   AF-A0A383AGU2-F1
#
_cell.length_a   1.000
_cell.length_b   1.000
_cell.length_c   1.000
_cell.angle_alpha   90.00
_cell.angle_beta   90.00
_cell.angle_gamma   90.00
#
_symmetry.space_group_name_H-M   'P 1'
#
loop_
_entity.id
_entity.type
_entity.pdbx_description
1 polymer ?
#
loop_
_entity_poly.entity_id
_entity_poly.type
_entity_poly.pdbx_seq_one_letter_code
_entity_poly.pdbx_strand_id
1 'polypeptide(L)'
;YLITHFWDDSTSGFFFTSDNHEKLIIRPKSNYDLSMPSGNSVAAYMLLRLYHITQNKQYLEITKKIIESQATSAAENPFAFGYLLNVLYLYHQVPTEITIINGKNSELISSLQKKFLPESIMVLVTNQNNLDTLSKYAFFSGKEFQDDKTNVFICKNFSCSLPLSDLSEIEKEL
;
A
#
# COMPACT_ATOMS: atom_id res chain seq x y z
N TYR A 1 -3.06 -12.26 11.72
CA TYR A 1 -4.08 -13.26 11.36
C TYR A 1 -3.87 -13.82 9.96
N LEU A 2 -4.00 -13.03 8.88
CA LEU A 2 -3.80 -13.52 7.49
C LEU A 2 -2.47 -14.28 7.31
N ILE A 3 -1.35 -13.63 7.67
CA ILE A 3 -0.01 -14.24 7.63
C ILE A 3 0.08 -15.49 8.50
N THR A 4 -0.60 -15.52 9.64
CA THR A 4 -0.52 -16.63 10.59
C THR A 4 -1.24 -17.88 10.10
N HIS A 5 -2.46 -17.73 9.55
CA HIS A 5 -3.38 -18.85 9.32
C HIS A 5 -3.53 -19.26 7.86
N PHE A 6 -3.11 -18.39 6.93
CA PHE A 6 -3.31 -18.59 5.49
C PHE A 6 -2.00 -18.69 4.73
N TRP A 7 -0.88 -18.18 5.25
CA TRP A 7 0.41 -18.25 4.57
C TRP A 7 0.89 -19.70 4.45
N ASP A 8 1.39 -20.04 3.28
CA ASP A 8 2.08 -21.29 3.02
C ASP A 8 3.50 -21.02 2.55
N ASP A 9 4.45 -21.35 3.40
CA ASP A 9 5.86 -21.11 3.14
C ASP A 9 6.42 -22.05 2.05
N SER A 10 5.76 -23.19 1.79
CA SER A 10 6.26 -24.18 0.81
C SER A 10 6.12 -23.72 -0.63
N THR A 11 5.04 -23.00 -0.95
CA THR A 11 4.78 -22.50 -2.31
C THR A 11 4.58 -20.99 -2.36
N SER A 12 4.92 -20.27 -1.28
CA SER A 12 4.96 -18.80 -1.22
C SER A 12 3.65 -18.11 -1.64
N GLY A 13 2.56 -18.47 -0.96
CA GLY A 13 1.26 -17.83 -1.20
C GLY A 13 0.23 -18.15 -0.13
N PHE A 14 -0.85 -17.39 -0.11
CA PHE A 14 -1.99 -17.54 0.77
C PHE A 14 -3.00 -18.56 0.25
N PHE A 15 -3.44 -19.44 1.14
CA PHE A 15 -4.63 -20.24 0.96
C PHE A 15 -5.91 -19.40 0.98
N PHE A 16 -6.97 -19.93 0.41
CA PHE A 16 -8.30 -19.31 0.45
C PHE A 16 -9.01 -19.49 1.81
N THR A 17 -8.67 -20.55 2.54
CA THR A 17 -9.21 -20.86 3.87
C THR A 17 -8.11 -20.89 4.91
N SER A 18 -8.44 -20.66 6.19
CA SER A 18 -7.49 -20.73 7.30
C SER A 18 -7.15 -22.17 7.68
N ASP A 19 -6.04 -22.35 8.39
CA ASP A 19 -5.63 -23.63 8.98
C ASP A 19 -6.53 -24.09 10.15
N ASN A 20 -7.29 -23.17 10.76
CA ASN A 20 -8.29 -23.43 11.78
C ASN A 20 -9.72 -23.61 11.24
N HIS A 21 -9.90 -23.60 9.92
CA HIS A 21 -11.16 -23.97 9.26
C HIS A 21 -11.41 -25.48 9.42
N GLU A 22 -12.62 -25.96 9.09
CA GLU A 22 -12.83 -27.40 8.97
C GLU A 22 -11.81 -28.04 8.01
N LYS A 23 -11.45 -29.29 8.29
CA LYS A 23 -10.41 -30.00 7.54
C LYS A 23 -10.88 -30.31 6.13
N LEU A 24 -10.41 -29.52 5.16
CA LEU A 24 -10.64 -29.75 3.73
C LEU A 24 -9.63 -30.74 3.15
N ILE A 25 -10.02 -31.44 2.09
CA ILE A 25 -9.13 -32.34 1.33
C ILE A 25 -8.03 -31.52 0.65
N ILE A 26 -8.39 -30.37 0.08
CA ILE A 26 -7.48 -29.43 -0.60
C ILE A 26 -7.83 -28.01 -0.14
N ARG A 27 -6.80 -27.21 0.16
CA ARG A 27 -6.90 -25.77 0.37
C ARG A 27 -6.43 -25.07 -0.91
N PRO A 28 -7.33 -24.52 -1.73
CA PRO A 28 -6.92 -23.87 -2.96
C PRO A 28 -6.25 -22.52 -2.68
N LYS A 29 -5.49 -22.04 -3.66
CA LYS A 29 -4.95 -20.68 -3.71
C LYS A 29 -5.47 -19.97 -4.95
N SER A 30 -5.71 -18.67 -4.81
CA SER A 30 -6.04 -17.80 -5.94
C SER A 30 -4.76 -17.10 -6.36
N ASN A 31 -4.17 -17.55 -7.47
CA ASN A 31 -2.86 -17.08 -7.96
C ASN A 31 -3.01 -16.19 -9.21
N TYR A 32 -3.90 -16.53 -10.12
CA TYR A 32 -4.19 -15.73 -11.32
C TYR A 32 -5.53 -14.98 -11.19
N ASP A 33 -5.60 -13.86 -11.91
CA ASP A 33 -6.79 -13.02 -12.03
C ASP A 33 -7.83 -13.73 -12.91
N LEU A 34 -9.10 -13.57 -12.52
CA LEU A 34 -10.25 -13.97 -13.31
C LEU A 34 -11.18 -12.75 -13.43
N SER A 35 -12.49 -12.92 -13.22
CA SER A 35 -13.41 -11.79 -13.07
C SER A 35 -13.09 -10.89 -11.86
N MET A 36 -12.25 -11.38 -10.94
CA MET A 36 -11.73 -10.64 -9.80
C MET A 36 -10.20 -10.79 -9.72
N PRO A 37 -9.51 -9.82 -9.10
CA PRO A 37 -8.09 -9.96 -8.79
C PRO A 37 -7.80 -11.20 -7.95
N SER A 38 -6.64 -11.78 -8.18
CA SER A 38 -6.06 -12.85 -7.38
C SER A 38 -5.93 -12.44 -5.91
N GLY A 39 -6.41 -13.31 -5.01
CA GLY A 39 -6.29 -13.07 -3.57
C GLY A 39 -4.84 -12.90 -3.11
N ASN A 40 -3.91 -13.62 -3.74
CA ASN A 40 -2.48 -13.48 -3.49
C ASN A 40 -1.94 -12.12 -3.95
N SER A 41 -2.32 -11.67 -5.14
CA SER A 41 -1.91 -10.38 -5.67
C SER A 41 -2.44 -9.23 -4.82
N VAL A 42 -3.70 -9.31 -4.36
CA VAL A 42 -4.30 -8.32 -3.45
C VAL A 42 -3.58 -8.30 -2.10
N ALA A 43 -3.28 -9.49 -1.54
CA ALA A 43 -2.54 -9.57 -0.29
C ALA A 43 -1.13 -8.97 -0.42
N ALA A 44 -0.41 -9.29 -1.49
CA ALA A 44 0.92 -8.74 -1.77
C ALA A 44 0.89 -7.21 -1.92
N TYR A 45 -0.12 -6.66 -2.61
CA TYR A 45 -0.32 -5.21 -2.75
C TYR A 45 -0.56 -4.53 -1.39
N MET A 46 -1.43 -5.09 -0.56
CA MET A 46 -1.72 -4.55 0.77
C MET A 46 -0.50 -4.63 1.70
N LEU A 47 0.23 -5.75 1.69
CA LEU A 47 1.44 -5.92 2.47
C LEU A 47 2.54 -4.95 2.04
N LEU A 48 2.69 -4.70 0.74
CA LEU A 48 3.64 -3.71 0.23
C LEU A 48 3.30 -2.31 0.74
N ARG A 49 2.03 -1.90 0.65
CA ARG A 49 1.59 -0.60 1.19
C ARG A 49 1.79 -0.50 2.70
N LEU A 50 1.51 -1.58 3.44
CA LEU A 50 1.76 -1.63 4.89
C LEU A 50 3.25 -1.55 5.21
N TYR A 51 4.13 -2.12 4.39
CA TYR A 51 5.57 -1.95 4.55
C TYR A 51 5.96 -0.47 4.44
N HIS A 52 5.48 0.25 3.43
CA HIS A 52 5.78 1.69 3.28
C HIS A 52 5.30 2.51 4.48
N ILE A 53 4.10 2.21 5.00
CA ILE A 53 3.56 2.91 6.17
C ILE A 53 4.33 2.56 7.45
N THR A 54 4.56 1.27 7.71
CA THR A 54 4.99 0.78 9.04
C THR A 54 6.48 0.45 9.14
N GLN A 55 7.17 0.32 8.00
CA GLN A 55 8.54 -0.19 7.87
C GLN A 55 8.74 -1.61 8.45
N ASN A 56 7.66 -2.38 8.63
CA ASN A 56 7.75 -3.77 9.05
C ASN A 56 8.23 -4.64 7.88
N LYS A 57 9.50 -5.07 7.94
CA LYS A 57 10.16 -5.88 6.91
C LYS A 57 9.45 -7.20 6.60
N GLN A 58 8.70 -7.78 7.55
CA GLN A 58 7.96 -9.03 7.31
C GLN A 58 6.98 -8.87 6.14
N TYR A 59 6.34 -7.71 6.01
CA TYR A 59 5.39 -7.46 4.93
C TYR A 59 6.08 -7.40 3.57
N LEU A 60 7.25 -6.74 3.50
CA LEU A 60 8.06 -6.68 2.28
C LEU A 60 8.54 -8.07 1.85
N GLU A 61 9.05 -8.86 2.79
CA GLU A 61 9.59 -10.19 2.47
C GLU A 61 8.50 -11.14 1.96
N ILE A 62 7.29 -11.09 2.53
CA ILE A 62 6.15 -11.86 2.02
C ILE A 62 5.74 -11.39 0.62
N THR A 63 5.66 -10.07 0.40
CA THR A 63 5.36 -9.52 -0.93
C THR A 63 6.38 -10.01 -1.97
N LYS A 64 7.68 -9.97 -1.66
CA LYS A 64 8.74 -10.47 -2.57
C LYS A 64 8.56 -11.94 -2.90
N LYS A 65 8.35 -12.79 -1.90
CA LYS A 65 8.11 -14.23 -2.10
C LYS A 65 6.92 -14.49 -3.04
N ILE A 66 5.82 -13.73 -2.89
CA ILE A 66 4.65 -13.86 -3.77
C ILE A 66 4.98 -13.43 -5.21
N ILE A 67 5.70 -12.32 -5.39
CA ILE A 67 6.14 -11.84 -6.71
C ILE A 67 7.04 -12.89 -7.37
N GLU A 68 8.07 -13.36 -6.67
CA GLU A 68 9.07 -14.32 -7.16
C GLU A 68 8.42 -15.65 -7.56
N SER A 69 7.51 -16.17 -6.73
CA SER A 69 6.84 -17.46 -6.99
C SER A 69 5.97 -17.48 -8.25
N GLN A 70 5.53 -16.31 -8.72
CA GLN A 70 4.61 -16.17 -9.86
C GLN A 70 5.24 -15.45 -11.06
N ALA A 71 6.49 -14.98 -10.94
CA ALA A 71 7.16 -14.16 -11.95
C ALA A 71 7.21 -14.83 -13.33
N THR A 72 7.58 -16.11 -13.39
CA THR A 72 7.66 -16.86 -14.66
C THR A 72 6.27 -16.98 -15.31
N SER A 73 5.26 -17.40 -14.55
CA SER A 73 3.89 -17.54 -15.08
C SER A 73 3.29 -16.19 -15.52
N ALA A 74 3.59 -15.11 -14.79
CA ALA A 74 3.18 -13.76 -15.16
C ALA A 74 3.88 -13.27 -16.43
N ALA A 75 5.15 -13.65 -16.65
CA ALA A 75 5.86 -13.33 -17.89
C ALA A 75 5.31 -14.11 -19.10
N GLU A 76 4.93 -15.38 -18.90
CA GLU A 76 4.37 -16.24 -19.96
C GLU A 76 2.91 -15.90 -20.31
N ASN A 77 2.12 -15.44 -19.33
CA ASN A 77 0.72 -15.07 -19.53
C ASN A 77 0.34 -13.79 -18.75
N PRO A 78 0.80 -12.60 -19.17
CA PRO A 78 0.57 -11.36 -18.43
C PRO A 78 -0.91 -11.00 -18.25
N PHE A 79 -1.78 -11.43 -19.17
CA PHE A 79 -3.22 -11.16 -19.09
C PHE A 79 -3.89 -11.85 -17.89
N ALA A 80 -3.32 -12.94 -17.38
CA ALA A 80 -3.82 -13.64 -16.20
C ALA A 80 -3.25 -13.08 -14.88
N PHE A 81 -2.35 -12.10 -14.91
CA PHE A 81 -1.62 -11.60 -13.74
C PHE A 81 -1.60 -10.07 -13.64
N GLY A 82 -2.57 -9.38 -14.26
CA GLY A 82 -2.61 -7.92 -14.31
C GLY A 82 -2.47 -7.23 -12.94
N TYR A 83 -3.12 -7.76 -11.90
CA TYR A 83 -3.00 -7.20 -10.55
C TYR A 83 -1.63 -7.47 -9.93
N LEU A 84 -1.03 -8.65 -10.16
CA LEU A 84 0.33 -8.93 -9.70
C LEU A 84 1.34 -8.00 -10.38
N LEU A 85 1.16 -7.72 -11.67
CA LEU A 85 2.00 -6.79 -12.42
C LEU A 85 1.90 -5.36 -11.86
N ASN A 86 0.73 -4.93 -11.37
CA ASN A 86 0.62 -3.67 -10.64
C ASN A 86 1.43 -3.70 -9.32
N VAL A 87 1.43 -4.82 -8.59
CA VAL A 87 2.28 -4.96 -7.39
C VAL A 87 3.76 -4.88 -7.73
N LEU A 88 4.17 -5.57 -8.80
CA LEU A 88 5.54 -5.55 -9.30
C LEU A 88 5.95 -4.13 -9.72
N TYR A 89 5.06 -3.41 -10.41
CA TYR A 89 5.29 -2.03 -10.80
C TYR A 89 5.46 -1.11 -9.58
N LEU A 90 4.56 -1.19 -8.59
CA LEU A 90 4.67 -0.44 -7.33
C LEU A 90 5.96 -0.75 -6.58
N TYR A 91 6.35 -2.03 -6.52
CA TYR A 91 7.58 -2.47 -5.88
C TYR A 91 8.83 -1.83 -6.51
N HIS A 92 8.83 -1.64 -7.83
CA HIS A 92 9.97 -1.04 -8.55
C HIS A 92 9.95 0.48 -8.59
N GLN A 93 8.78 1.11 -8.72
CA GLN A 93 8.69 2.57 -8.84
C GLN A 93 8.92 3.31 -7.51
N VAL A 94 8.72 2.61 -6.38
CA VAL A 94 8.66 3.20 -5.03
C VAL A 94 7.51 4.22 -4.94
N PRO A 95 6.52 4.02 -4.04
CA PRO A 95 5.36 4.90 -3.96
C PRO A 95 5.72 6.34 -3.61
N THR A 96 4.98 7.28 -4.19
CA THR A 96 4.86 8.64 -3.65
C THR A 96 3.99 8.59 -2.40
N GLU A 97 4.56 8.89 -1.24
CA GLU A 97 3.85 8.93 0.03
C GLU A 97 3.25 10.32 0.23
N ILE A 98 1.93 10.41 0.38
CA ILE A 98 1.20 11.67 0.52
C ILE A 98 0.51 11.68 1.87
N THR A 99 0.94 12.55 2.77
CA THR A 99 0.26 12.77 4.04
C THR A 99 -0.48 14.10 4.01
N ILE A 100 -1.79 14.06 4.18
CA ILE A 100 -2.63 15.25 4.33
C ILE A 100 -2.95 15.40 5.81
N ILE A 101 -2.53 16.51 6.40
CA ILE A 101 -2.79 16.85 7.80
C ILE A 101 -3.86 17.93 7.84
N ASN A 102 -4.89 17.70 8.66
CA ASN A 102 -6.07 18.54 8.85
C ASN A 102 -6.97 18.64 7.61
N GLY A 103 -8.22 18.17 7.73
CA GLY A 103 -9.18 18.05 6.62
C GLY A 103 -9.93 19.32 6.22
N LYS A 104 -9.53 20.51 6.70
CA LYS A 104 -10.29 21.75 6.54
C LYS A 104 -10.45 22.23 5.09
N ASN A 105 -9.44 22.06 4.25
CA ASN A 105 -9.50 22.43 2.83
C ASN A 105 -10.03 21.25 1.99
N SER A 106 -11.35 21.13 1.92
CA SER A 106 -12.03 20.06 1.19
C SER A 106 -11.81 20.14 -0.33
N GLU A 107 -11.62 21.34 -0.88
CA GLU A 107 -11.34 21.53 -2.30
C GLU A 107 -9.96 20.98 -2.68
N LEU A 108 -8.93 21.27 -1.88
CA LEU A 108 -7.59 20.72 -2.07
C LEU A 108 -7.60 19.19 -2.00
N ILE A 109 -8.27 18.62 -0.99
CA ILE A 109 -8.39 17.17 -0.82
C ILE A 109 -9.11 16.54 -2.01
N SER A 110 -10.22 17.14 -2.46
CA SER A 110 -10.99 16.67 -3.62
C SER A 110 -10.15 16.69 -4.90
N SER A 111 -9.35 17.73 -5.12
CA SER A 111 -8.44 17.83 -6.26
C SER A 111 -7.39 16.71 -6.24
N LEU A 112 -6.79 16.44 -5.08
CA LEU A 112 -5.82 15.34 -4.93
C LEU A 112 -6.44 13.96 -5.14
N GLN A 113 -7.65 13.73 -4.60
CA GLN A 113 -8.36 12.46 -4.75
C GLN A 113 -8.83 12.17 -6.18
N LYS A 114 -9.07 13.21 -6.98
CA LYS A 114 -9.44 13.07 -8.40
C LYS A 114 -8.24 12.84 -9.31
N LYS A 115 -7.02 13.11 -8.84
CA LYS A 115 -5.81 12.94 -9.63
C LYS A 115 -5.47 11.45 -9.76
N PHE A 116 -5.15 11.00 -10.97
CA PHE A 116 -4.71 9.64 -11.19
C PHE A 116 -3.27 9.45 -10.69
N LEU A 117 -3.13 8.85 -9.51
CA LEU A 117 -1.85 8.62 -8.82
C LEU A 117 -1.73 7.14 -8.40
N PRO A 118 -1.59 6.20 -9.37
CA PRO A 118 -1.72 4.76 -9.12
C PRO A 118 -0.67 4.21 -8.15
N GLU A 119 0.51 4.84 -8.11
CA GLU A 119 1.62 4.44 -7.22
C GLU A 119 1.61 5.20 -5.89
N SER A 120 0.63 6.05 -5.62
CA SER A 120 0.65 6.84 -4.40
C SER A 120 0.05 6.10 -3.19
N ILE A 121 0.60 6.39 -2.02
CA ILE A 121 -0.01 6.03 -0.74
C ILE A 121 -0.45 7.33 -0.08
N MET A 122 -1.75 7.63 -0.17
CA MET A 122 -2.34 8.83 0.40
C MET A 122 -3.04 8.53 1.73
N VAL A 123 -2.72 9.29 2.77
CA VAL A 123 -3.37 9.20 4.09
C VAL A 123 -3.80 10.59 4.56
N LEU A 124 -5.07 10.72 4.93
CA LEU A 124 -5.64 11.90 5.57
C LEU A 124 -5.70 11.70 7.09
N VAL A 125 -5.06 12.61 7.83
CA VAL A 125 -5.10 12.67 9.29
C VAL A 125 -5.96 13.86 9.72
N THR A 126 -7.09 13.57 10.35
CA THR A 126 -8.15 14.56 10.62
C THR A 126 -8.06 15.26 11.97
N ASN A 127 -7.25 14.75 12.91
CA ASN A 127 -7.08 15.35 14.24
C ASN A 127 -5.69 15.05 14.83
N GLN A 128 -5.29 15.83 15.83
CA GLN A 128 -4.00 15.69 16.56
C GLN A 128 -3.82 14.30 17.19
N ASN A 129 -4.83 13.76 17.87
CA ASN A 129 -4.72 12.47 18.56
C ASN A 129 -4.38 11.32 17.60
N ASN A 130 -4.95 11.35 16.39
CA ASN A 130 -4.62 10.40 15.33
C ASN A 130 -3.15 10.56 14.90
N LEU A 131 -2.69 11.80 14.73
CA LEU A 131 -1.28 12.06 14.38
C LEU A 131 -0.36 11.51 15.47
N ASP A 132 -0.58 11.86 16.74
CA ASP A 132 0.24 11.41 17.87
C ASP A 132 0.37 9.89 17.94
N THR A 133 -0.74 9.17 17.71
CA THR A 133 -0.76 7.70 17.71
C THR A 133 0.04 7.12 16.54
N LEU A 134 0.03 7.82 15.40
CA LEU A 134 0.64 7.39 14.14
C LEU A 134 2.11 7.84 14.02
N SER A 135 2.55 8.88 14.73
CA SER A 135 3.91 9.44 14.67
C SER A 135 5.02 8.45 14.96
N LYS A 136 4.72 7.32 15.62
CA LYS A 136 5.66 6.20 15.82
C LYS A 136 6.07 5.51 14.52
N TYR A 137 5.29 5.65 13.45
CA TYR A 137 5.62 5.09 12.14
C TYR A 137 6.32 6.15 11.28
N ALA A 138 7.36 5.75 10.56
CA ALA A 138 8.19 6.65 9.75
C ALA A 138 7.37 7.52 8.78
N PHE A 139 6.29 6.96 8.22
CA PHE A 139 5.37 7.65 7.32
C PHE A 139 4.78 8.94 7.93
N PHE A 140 4.60 9.01 9.25
CA PHE A 140 4.01 10.17 9.94
C PHE A 140 5.02 10.96 10.78
N SER A 141 6.24 10.46 10.97
CA SER A 141 7.27 11.10 11.79
C SER A 141 7.60 12.50 11.27
N GLY A 142 7.82 13.44 12.20
CA GLY A 142 8.23 14.82 11.91
C GLY A 142 7.14 15.71 11.31
N LYS A 143 5.88 15.25 11.26
CA LYS A 143 4.74 16.04 10.77
C LYS A 143 4.00 16.65 11.95
N GLU A 144 3.57 17.89 11.81
CA GLU A 144 2.84 18.62 12.84
C GLU A 144 1.41 18.88 12.43
N PHE A 145 0.49 18.80 13.39
CA PHE A 145 -0.89 19.22 13.20
C PHE A 145 -0.99 20.73 13.44
N GLN A 146 -1.62 21.44 12.49
CA GLN A 146 -1.91 22.86 12.62
C GLN A 146 -3.40 23.04 12.45
N ASP A 147 -4.05 23.59 13.47
CA ASP A 147 -5.52 23.66 13.53
C ASP A 147 -6.09 24.58 12.46
N ASP A 148 -5.35 25.59 12.03
CA ASP A 148 -5.82 26.68 11.17
C ASP A 148 -5.74 26.37 9.66
N LYS A 149 -4.94 25.38 9.24
CA LYS A 149 -4.78 25.05 7.80
C LYS A 149 -4.59 23.57 7.51
N THR A 150 -4.87 23.20 6.25
CA THR A 150 -4.51 21.90 5.68
C THR A 150 -3.08 21.95 5.15
N ASN A 151 -2.25 21.00 5.59
CA ASN A 151 -0.89 20.83 5.08
C ASN A 151 -0.77 19.48 4.37
N VAL A 152 -0.04 19.45 3.26
CA VAL A 152 0.27 18.26 2.49
C VAL A 152 1.78 18.05 2.52
N PHE A 153 2.19 16.83 2.82
CA PHE A 153 3.58 16.39 2.77
C PHE A 153 3.70 15.34 1.67
N ILE A 154 4.66 15.54 0.77
CA ILE A 154 4.98 14.58 -0.29
C ILE A 154 6.36 14.02 0.04
N CYS A 155 6.43 12.70 0.23
CA CYS A 155 7.68 12.00 0.50
C CYS A 155 8.01 11.00 -0.62
N LYS A 156 9.27 11.01 -1.03
CA LYS A 156 9.85 10.13 -2.04
C LYS A 156 11.26 9.74 -1.59
N ASN A 157 11.62 8.45 -1.69
CA ASN A 157 12.98 7.97 -1.37
C ASN A 157 13.52 8.46 -0.01
N PHE A 158 12.72 8.36 1.05
CA PHE A 158 13.07 8.79 2.43
C PHE A 158 13.31 10.30 2.62
N SER A 159 12.99 11.12 1.62
CA SER A 159 12.97 12.58 1.72
C SER A 159 11.52 13.07 1.68
N CYS A 160 11.20 14.08 2.47
CA CYS A 160 9.88 14.71 2.49
C CYS A 160 9.99 16.20 2.13
N SER A 161 8.97 16.72 1.46
CA SER A 161 8.79 18.16 1.28
C SER A 161 8.60 18.90 2.61
N LEU A 162 8.76 20.22 2.58
CA LEU A 162 8.16 21.11 3.58
C LEU A 162 6.62 21.01 3.54
N PRO A 163 5.90 21.47 4.57
CA PRO A 163 4.44 21.49 4.55
C PRO A 163 3.93 22.39 3.42
N LEU A 164 3.18 21.81 2.48
CA LEU A 164 2.59 22.49 1.33
C LEU A 164 1.10 22.76 1.57
N SER A 165 0.62 23.94 1.21
CA SER A 165 -0.81 24.29 1.30
C SER A 165 -1.41 24.78 -0.01
N ASP A 166 -0.58 25.05 -1.01
CA ASP A 166 -1.00 25.50 -2.35
C ASP A 166 -1.01 24.32 -3.33
N LEU A 167 -2.09 24.20 -4.11
CA LEU A 167 -2.25 23.08 -5.06
C LEU A 167 -1.16 23.10 -6.15
N SER A 168 -0.75 24.28 -6.63
CA SER A 168 0.26 24.38 -7.69
C SER A 168 1.66 23.97 -7.21
N GLU A 169 1.97 24.20 -5.94
CA GLU A 169 3.21 23.70 -5.32
C GLU A 169 3.16 22.18 -5.13
N ILE A 170 2.03 21.66 -4.64
CA ILE A 170 1.81 20.22 -4.47
C ILE A 170 1.93 19.49 -5.82
N GLU A 171 1.39 20.06 -6.90
CA GLU A 171 1.48 19.47 -8.23
C GLU A 171 2.89 19.37 -8.80
N LYS A 172 3.81 20.27 -8.41
CA LYS A 172 5.22 20.21 -8.83
C LYS A 172 5.97 19.07 -8.16
N GLU A 173 5.54 18.66 -6.97
CA GLU A 173 6.18 17.62 -6.16
C GLU A 173 5.63 16.20 -6.45
N LEU A 174 4.44 16.09 -7.06
CA LEU A 174 3.80 14.82 -7.45
C LEU A 174 4.39 14.22 -8.73
#